data_AF-A0A7V5CZS2-F1
#
_entry.id   AF-A0A7V5CZS2-F1
#
_cell.length_a   1.000
_cell.length_b   1.000
_cell.length_c   1.000
_cell.angle_alpha   90.00
_cell.angle_beta   90.00
_cell.angle_gamma   90.00
#
_symmetry.space_group_name_H-M   'P 1'
#
loop_
_entity.id
_entity.type
_entity.pdbx_description
1 polymer ?
#
loop_
_entity_poly.entity_id
_entity_poly.type
_entity_poly.pdbx_seq_one_letter_code
_entity_poly.pdbx_strand_id
1 'polypeptide(L)'
;MGEEFKASLKIPLLEEVENRLNELIRQKKEAIERELEEKIRREKEEAEKKIKQIEEEFERGKKLLEDYHQVVADFEAERMRLQQEIKERFQRVIQHQTEIEKLASLTLEEIKQVAELNSQLETLEKRSGEKIALIRQQIEEKYGLVTGIPEIVAEEEFKVDLEKELERLKKIKELLEERLSGELPEWPELKVKEEKVSEPAPVIEEKAEEKPAESREIFAGPELEVRPPEREPEITPSAEIAETFTFEPDLSIKAPAAETPAEEMVETFQDIYERLEGYRRVHSENEGEVSYFEKGETRIIDAEALIATMNETLEASKRLYQKLAQTDSPKDHFFIKQEIINQQEILRKHLLHVIKLCEKEGFILPAVTQNVVNTSLLKDLLERLSIENWSDEIDFQAISEFIEALKENFYRLITPPVSYLRALLVELGAL
;
A
#
# COMPACT_ATOMS: atom_id res chain seq x y z
N MET A 1 -39.16 46.38 -102.55
CA MET A 1 -39.85 46.01 -101.30
C MET A 1 -39.34 44.65 -100.85
N GLY A 2 -38.13 44.62 -100.31
CA GLY A 2 -37.52 43.42 -99.80
C GLY A 2 -36.49 43.87 -98.79
N GLU A 3 -36.79 43.65 -97.50
CA GLU A 3 -35.84 43.42 -96.40
C GLU A 3 -36.48 43.48 -94.99
N GLU A 4 -37.76 43.80 -94.83
CA GLU A 4 -38.31 43.97 -93.47
C GLU A 4 -38.92 42.72 -92.80
N PHE A 5 -39.07 41.59 -93.50
CA PHE A 5 -39.82 40.44 -92.96
C PHE A 5 -39.00 39.25 -92.44
N LYS A 6 -37.66 39.36 -92.32
CA LYS A 6 -36.82 38.28 -91.76
C LYS A 6 -36.30 38.51 -90.33
N ALA A 7 -36.55 39.67 -89.73
CA ALA A 7 -36.12 39.97 -88.36
C ALA A 7 -37.15 39.59 -87.27
N SER A 8 -38.44 39.49 -87.61
CA SER A 8 -39.53 39.37 -86.61
C SER A 8 -39.85 37.94 -86.14
N LEU A 9 -39.43 36.90 -86.88
CA LEU A 9 -39.73 35.49 -86.52
C LEU A 9 -38.65 34.81 -85.66
N LYS A 10 -37.47 35.42 -85.50
CA LYS A 10 -36.38 34.87 -84.66
C LYS A 10 -36.50 35.27 -83.18
N ILE A 11 -37.23 36.35 -82.88
CA ILE A 11 -37.44 36.86 -81.52
C ILE A 11 -38.43 36.01 -80.71
N PRO A 12 -39.60 35.57 -81.24
CA PRO A 12 -40.57 34.77 -80.48
C PRO A 12 -40.07 33.35 -80.16
N LEU A 13 -39.27 32.77 -81.07
CA LEU A 13 -38.69 31.43 -80.89
C LEU A 13 -37.53 31.45 -79.87
N LEU A 14 -36.76 32.55 -79.80
CA LEU A 14 -35.78 32.75 -78.74
C LEU A 14 -36.47 32.93 -77.38
N GLU A 15 -37.56 33.71 -77.33
CA GLU A 15 -38.34 33.98 -76.12
C GLU A 15 -39.02 32.70 -75.59
N GLU A 16 -39.53 31.83 -76.46
CA GLU A 16 -40.06 30.53 -76.05
C GLU A 16 -38.96 29.59 -75.50
N VAL A 17 -37.78 29.59 -76.13
CA VAL A 17 -36.61 28.82 -75.64
C VAL A 17 -36.12 29.37 -74.31
N GLU A 18 -36.08 30.69 -74.14
CA GLU A 18 -35.71 31.37 -72.90
C GLU A 18 -36.71 31.06 -71.77
N ASN A 19 -38.01 31.07 -72.07
CA ASN A 19 -39.05 30.68 -71.11
C ASN A 19 -38.94 29.21 -70.69
N ARG A 20 -38.67 28.29 -71.62
CA ARG A 20 -38.43 26.87 -71.29
C ARG A 20 -37.15 26.67 -70.48
N LEU A 21 -36.09 27.44 -70.76
CA LEU A 21 -34.85 27.40 -70.00
C LEU A 21 -35.05 27.93 -68.57
N ASN A 22 -35.79 29.02 -68.42
CA ASN A 22 -36.15 29.59 -67.12
C ASN A 22 -37.01 28.63 -66.30
N GLU A 23 -37.95 27.94 -66.94
CA GLU A 23 -38.78 26.91 -66.29
C GLU A 23 -37.92 25.72 -65.83
N LEU A 24 -36.99 25.24 -66.66
CA LEU A 24 -36.07 24.16 -66.27
C LEU A 24 -35.12 24.59 -65.14
N ILE A 25 -34.64 25.84 -65.15
CA ILE A 25 -33.81 26.38 -64.07
C ILE A 25 -34.64 26.47 -62.78
N ARG A 26 -35.89 26.93 -62.86
CA ARG A 26 -36.80 26.98 -61.70
C ARG A 26 -37.04 25.59 -61.12
N GLN A 27 -37.39 24.62 -61.96
CA GLN A 27 -37.62 23.24 -61.51
C GLN A 27 -36.35 22.61 -60.91
N LYS A 28 -35.17 22.87 -61.51
CA LYS A 28 -33.90 22.42 -60.93
C LYS A 28 -33.59 23.10 -59.59
N LYS A 29 -33.86 24.40 -59.46
CA LYS A 29 -33.71 25.13 -58.19
C LYS A 29 -34.64 24.57 -57.11
N GLU A 30 -35.92 24.40 -57.42
CA GLU A 30 -36.89 23.82 -56.48
C GLU A 30 -36.56 22.38 -56.08
N ALA A 31 -36.00 21.58 -57.00
CA ALA A 31 -35.53 20.23 -56.69
C ALA A 31 -34.30 20.26 -55.78
N ILE A 32 -33.35 21.16 -56.02
CA ILE A 32 -32.17 21.36 -55.17
C ILE A 32 -32.57 21.88 -53.78
N GLU A 33 -33.51 22.84 -53.70
CA GLU A 33 -34.04 23.37 -52.44
C GLU A 33 -34.73 22.27 -51.61
N ARG A 34 -35.58 21.45 -52.24
CA ARG A 34 -36.20 20.29 -51.57
C ARG A 34 -35.19 19.26 -51.09
N GLU A 35 -34.15 18.96 -51.88
CA GLU A 35 -33.09 18.05 -51.46
C GLU A 35 -32.28 18.60 -50.28
N LEU A 36 -32.01 19.91 -50.26
CA LEU A 36 -31.34 20.60 -49.16
C LEU A 36 -32.19 20.58 -47.88
N GLU A 37 -33.48 20.87 -47.98
CA GLU A 37 -34.40 20.81 -46.83
C GLU A 37 -34.49 19.39 -46.25
N GLU A 38 -34.55 18.36 -47.09
CA GLU A 38 -34.52 16.97 -46.62
C GLU A 38 -33.19 16.60 -45.97
N LYS A 39 -32.05 17.05 -46.50
CA LYS A 39 -30.74 16.82 -45.88
C LYS A 39 -30.65 17.50 -44.51
N ILE A 40 -31.06 18.77 -44.42
CA ILE A 40 -31.12 19.50 -43.15
C ILE A 40 -32.02 18.78 -42.14
N ARG A 41 -33.18 18.27 -42.57
CA ARG A 41 -34.08 17.54 -41.68
C ARG A 41 -33.44 16.24 -41.17
N ARG A 42 -32.82 15.45 -42.04
CA ARG A 42 -32.14 14.19 -41.66
C ARG A 42 -30.99 14.46 -40.70
N GLU A 43 -30.14 15.44 -41.01
CA GLU A 43 -29.02 15.83 -40.13
C GLU A 43 -29.51 16.32 -38.76
N LYS A 44 -30.61 17.09 -38.73
CA LYS A 44 -31.23 17.54 -37.48
C LYS A 44 -31.78 16.36 -36.66
N GLU A 45 -32.50 15.43 -37.30
CA GLU A 45 -33.02 14.23 -36.63
C GLU A 45 -31.88 13.33 -36.10
N GLU A 46 -30.78 13.19 -36.84
CA GLU A 46 -29.59 12.46 -36.39
C GLU A 46 -28.88 13.16 -35.23
N ALA A 47 -28.76 14.49 -35.27
CA ALA A 47 -28.20 15.27 -34.17
C ALA A 47 -29.06 15.15 -32.91
N GLU A 48 -30.38 15.27 -33.02
CA GLU A 48 -31.31 15.09 -31.90
C GLU A 48 -31.24 13.68 -31.30
N LYS A 49 -31.08 12.64 -32.12
CA LYS A 49 -30.87 11.27 -31.63
C LYS A 49 -29.57 11.14 -30.85
N LYS A 50 -28.47 11.72 -31.35
CA LYS A 50 -27.17 11.71 -30.66
C LYS A 50 -27.24 12.47 -29.33
N ILE A 51 -27.92 13.62 -29.29
CA ILE A 51 -28.13 14.39 -28.06
C ILE A 51 -28.90 13.56 -27.03
N LYS A 52 -30.01 12.92 -27.42
CA LYS A 52 -30.78 12.05 -26.52
C LYS A 52 -29.96 10.88 -25.98
N GLN A 53 -29.12 10.27 -26.81
CA GLN A 53 -28.21 9.20 -26.37
C GLN A 53 -27.22 9.71 -25.31
N ILE A 54 -26.63 10.88 -25.54
CA ILE A 54 -25.71 11.51 -24.57
C ILE A 54 -26.44 11.87 -23.27
N GLU A 55 -27.65 12.42 -23.34
CA GLU A 55 -28.47 12.74 -22.17
C GLU A 55 -28.80 11.48 -21.34
N GLU A 56 -29.17 10.38 -22.00
CA GLU A 56 -29.43 9.11 -21.33
C GLU A 56 -28.16 8.53 -20.69
N GLU A 57 -27.02 8.60 -21.36
CA GLU A 57 -25.73 8.17 -20.80
C GLU A 57 -25.32 9.04 -19.60
N PHE A 58 -25.55 10.35 -19.68
CA PHE A 58 -25.29 11.27 -18.59
C PHE A 58 -26.16 10.98 -17.37
N GLU A 59 -27.46 10.71 -17.55
CA GLU A 59 -28.35 10.37 -16.44
C GLU A 59 -27.99 9.01 -15.82
N ARG A 60 -27.56 8.03 -16.64
CA ARG A 60 -27.01 6.77 -16.12
C ARG A 60 -25.74 7.00 -15.31
N GLY A 61 -24.83 7.84 -15.79
CA GLY A 61 -23.59 8.20 -15.08
C GLY A 61 -23.87 8.91 -13.76
N LYS A 62 -24.84 9.83 -13.73
CA LYS A 62 -25.28 10.51 -12.51
C LYS A 62 -25.86 9.54 -11.49
N LYS A 63 -26.69 8.59 -11.93
CA LYS A 63 -27.21 7.54 -11.04
C LYS A 63 -26.10 6.65 -10.49
N LEU A 64 -25.13 6.27 -11.32
CA LEU A 64 -23.97 5.48 -10.85
C LEU A 64 -23.14 6.25 -9.81
N LEU A 65 -23.01 7.57 -9.97
CA LEU A 65 -22.32 8.42 -9.01
C LEU A 65 -23.10 8.54 -7.68
N GLU A 66 -24.43 8.61 -7.74
CA GLU A 66 -25.29 8.58 -6.55
C GLU A 66 -25.17 7.23 -5.81
N ASP A 67 -25.20 6.12 -6.55
CA ASP A 67 -25.00 4.77 -6.00
C ASP A 67 -23.59 4.65 -5.36
N TYR A 68 -22.55 5.21 -6.00
CA TYR A 68 -21.20 5.26 -5.44
C TYR A 68 -21.14 6.06 -4.13
N HIS A 69 -21.72 7.26 -4.08
CA HIS A 69 -21.76 8.05 -2.85
C HIS A 69 -22.49 7.34 -1.72
N GLN A 70 -23.56 6.61 -2.02
CA GLN A 70 -24.27 5.81 -1.02
C GLN A 70 -23.39 4.68 -0.47
N VAL A 71 -22.69 3.95 -1.33
CA VAL A 71 -21.76 2.88 -0.90
C VAL A 71 -20.63 3.44 -0.04
N VAL A 72 -20.09 4.60 -0.39
CA VAL A 72 -19.04 5.27 0.41
C VAL A 72 -19.59 5.69 1.77
N ALA A 73 -20.79 6.26 1.84
CA ALA A 73 -21.40 6.66 3.10
C ALA A 73 -21.68 5.45 4.01
N ASP A 74 -22.16 4.34 3.45
CA ASP A 74 -22.39 3.10 4.18
C ASP A 74 -21.07 2.51 4.71
N PHE A 75 -20.03 2.52 3.89
CA PHE A 75 -18.69 2.09 4.29
C PHE A 75 -18.14 2.96 5.43
N GLU A 76 -18.26 4.28 5.35
CA GLU A 76 -17.83 5.18 6.42
C GLU A 76 -18.58 4.94 7.72
N ALA A 77 -19.89 4.70 7.66
CA ALA A 77 -20.71 4.36 8.82
C ALA A 77 -20.27 3.03 9.47
N GLU A 78 -20.02 2.00 8.67
CA GLU A 78 -19.52 0.71 9.17
C GLU A 78 -18.11 0.82 9.75
N ARG A 79 -17.22 1.59 9.11
CA ARG A 79 -15.87 1.88 9.61
C ARG A 79 -15.94 2.53 10.98
N MET A 80 -16.79 3.56 11.17
CA MET A 80 -16.95 4.23 12.45
C MET A 80 -17.51 3.29 13.53
N ARG A 81 -18.48 2.43 13.17
CA ARG A 81 -19.02 1.41 14.08
C ARG A 81 -17.93 0.42 14.53
N LEU A 82 -17.13 -0.10 13.60
CA LEU A 82 -16.05 -1.04 13.91
C LEU A 82 -14.96 -0.40 14.75
N GLN A 83 -14.56 0.84 14.45
CA GLN A 83 -13.60 1.59 15.26
C GLN A 83 -14.09 1.78 16.71
N GLN A 84 -15.38 2.06 16.90
CA GLN A 84 -15.98 2.16 18.22
C GLN A 84 -15.96 0.82 18.95
N GLU A 85 -16.33 -0.28 18.29
CA GLU A 85 -16.28 -1.62 18.91
C GLU A 85 -14.84 -2.01 19.29
N ILE A 86 -13.85 -1.71 18.43
CA ILE A 86 -12.42 -1.95 18.72
C ILE A 86 -12.01 -1.19 19.98
N LYS A 87 -12.35 0.10 20.10
CA LYS A 87 -12.05 0.91 21.29
C LYS A 87 -12.67 0.31 22.56
N GLU A 88 -13.91 -0.14 22.50
CA GLU A 88 -14.59 -0.77 23.64
C GLU A 88 -13.99 -2.13 24.02
N ARG A 89 -13.60 -2.95 23.04
CA ARG A 89 -12.90 -4.22 23.28
C ARG A 89 -11.53 -3.97 23.91
N PHE A 90 -10.79 -2.99 23.42
CA PHE A 90 -9.49 -2.62 23.95
C PHE A 90 -9.57 -2.09 25.38
N GLN A 91 -10.55 -1.23 25.68
CA GLN A 91 -10.82 -0.78 27.06
C GLN A 91 -11.12 -1.95 28.00
N ARG A 92 -11.88 -2.95 27.56
CA ARG A 92 -12.12 -4.19 28.34
C ARG A 92 -10.85 -4.99 28.55
N VAL A 93 -9.98 -5.10 27.55
CA VAL A 93 -8.67 -5.77 27.70
C VAL A 93 -7.82 -5.08 28.76
N ILE A 94 -7.75 -3.74 28.75
CA ILE A 94 -7.04 -2.97 29.78
C ILE A 94 -7.63 -3.23 31.18
N GLN A 95 -8.95 -3.27 31.30
CA GLN A 95 -9.61 -3.58 32.58
C GLN A 95 -9.24 -4.97 33.08
N HIS A 96 -9.32 -6.00 32.24
CA HIS A 96 -8.92 -7.36 32.60
C HIS A 96 -7.45 -7.47 32.96
N GLN A 97 -6.57 -6.76 32.25
CA GLN A 97 -5.15 -6.69 32.57
C GLN A 97 -4.92 -6.12 33.97
N THR A 98 -5.60 -5.01 34.31
CA THR A 98 -5.52 -4.38 35.63
C THR A 98 -6.04 -5.31 36.74
N GLU A 99 -7.10 -6.08 36.47
CA GLU A 99 -7.64 -7.08 37.40
C GLU A 99 -6.65 -8.22 37.64
N ILE A 100 -5.99 -8.72 36.59
CA ILE A 100 -4.98 -9.78 36.68
C ILE A 100 -3.79 -9.31 37.52
N GLU A 101 -3.29 -8.09 37.31
CA GLU A 101 -2.19 -7.53 38.09
C GLU A 101 -2.54 -7.40 39.58
N LYS A 102 -3.76 -6.97 39.88
CA LYS A 102 -4.26 -6.91 41.26
C LYS A 102 -4.32 -8.29 41.90
N LEU A 103 -4.84 -9.30 41.19
CA LEU A 103 -4.92 -10.67 41.69
C LEU A 103 -3.54 -11.31 41.87
N ALA A 104 -2.61 -11.08 40.93
CA ALA A 104 -1.23 -11.55 41.03
C ALA A 104 -0.52 -10.92 42.24
N SER A 105 -0.75 -9.63 42.49
CA SER A 105 -0.20 -8.92 43.66
C SER A 105 -0.74 -9.48 44.98
N LEU A 106 -2.04 -9.78 45.06
CA LEU A 106 -2.64 -10.45 46.23
C LEU A 106 -2.05 -11.85 46.43
N THR A 107 -1.93 -12.63 45.36
CA THR A 107 -1.36 -13.98 45.42
C THR A 107 0.08 -13.98 45.92
N LEU A 108 0.88 -13.00 45.48
CA LEU A 108 2.26 -12.84 45.93
C LEU A 108 2.35 -12.52 47.42
N GLU A 109 1.41 -11.75 47.96
CA GLU A 109 1.35 -11.44 49.39
C GLU A 109 0.98 -12.67 50.23
N GLU A 110 0.01 -13.48 49.79
CA GLU A 110 -0.34 -14.74 50.46
C GLU A 110 0.84 -15.71 50.51
N ILE A 111 1.62 -15.84 49.43
CA ILE A 111 2.79 -16.72 49.41
C ILE A 111 3.88 -16.23 50.38
N LYS A 112 4.07 -14.90 50.54
CA LYS A 112 4.98 -14.39 51.57
C LYS A 112 4.52 -14.77 52.97
N GLN A 113 3.22 -14.70 53.24
CA GLN A 113 2.69 -15.13 54.54
C GLN A 113 2.92 -16.61 54.77
N VAL A 114 2.75 -17.46 53.74
CA VAL A 114 3.06 -18.88 53.82
C VAL A 114 4.56 -19.11 54.06
N ALA A 115 5.44 -18.38 53.39
CA ALA A 115 6.89 -18.46 53.61
C ALA A 115 7.31 -18.05 55.04
N GLU A 116 6.69 -17.00 55.59
CA GLU A 116 6.90 -16.58 56.98
C GLU A 116 6.44 -17.66 57.97
N LEU A 117 5.27 -18.26 57.75
CA LEU A 117 4.79 -19.39 58.56
C LEU A 117 5.73 -20.60 58.48
N ASN A 118 6.29 -20.89 57.30
CA ASN A 118 7.25 -21.97 57.13
C ASN A 118 8.56 -21.71 57.88
N SER A 119 9.08 -20.48 57.83
CA SER A 119 10.23 -20.04 58.62
C SER A 119 9.97 -20.21 60.12
N GLN A 120 8.79 -19.81 60.60
CA GLN A 120 8.40 -20.01 61.99
C GLN A 120 8.36 -21.49 62.38
N LEU A 121 7.87 -22.36 61.50
CA LEU A 121 7.86 -23.81 61.70
C LEU A 121 9.28 -24.38 61.79
N GLU A 122 10.18 -24.02 60.88
CA GLU A 122 11.60 -24.42 60.92
C GLU A 122 12.29 -23.98 62.22
N THR A 123 12.04 -22.75 62.69
CA THR A 123 12.61 -22.31 63.97
C THR A 123 12.10 -23.13 65.15
N LEU A 124 10.84 -23.58 65.09
CA LEU A 124 10.22 -24.39 66.13
C LEU A 124 10.77 -25.82 66.09
N GLU A 125 10.97 -26.41 64.91
CA GLU A 125 11.64 -27.69 64.73
C GLU A 125 13.08 -27.67 65.21
N LYS A 126 13.84 -26.62 64.89
CA LYS A 126 15.20 -26.47 65.41
C LYS A 126 15.22 -26.37 66.94
N ARG A 127 14.32 -25.56 67.51
CA ARG A 127 14.22 -25.39 68.97
C ARG A 127 13.76 -26.67 69.67
N SER A 128 12.86 -27.45 69.07
CA SER A 128 12.42 -28.73 69.61
C SER A 128 13.55 -29.77 69.49
N GLY A 129 14.25 -29.83 68.35
CA GLY A 129 15.43 -30.67 68.12
C GLY A 129 16.55 -30.41 69.11
N GLU A 130 16.88 -29.14 69.39
CA GLU A 130 17.87 -28.75 70.41
C GLU A 130 17.46 -29.21 71.81
N LYS A 131 16.19 -29.06 72.18
CA LYS A 131 15.67 -29.55 73.48
C LYS A 131 15.73 -31.08 73.57
N ILE A 132 15.36 -31.79 72.50
CA ILE A 132 15.43 -33.26 72.43
C ILE A 132 16.88 -33.72 72.54
N ALA A 133 17.82 -33.06 71.84
CA ALA A 133 19.24 -33.37 71.92
C ALA A 133 19.81 -33.14 73.33
N LEU A 134 19.41 -32.06 74.00
CA LEU A 134 19.83 -31.76 75.36
C LEU A 134 19.29 -32.79 76.37
N ILE A 135 18.03 -33.21 76.20
CA ILE A 135 17.43 -34.29 77.00
C ILE A 135 18.17 -35.61 76.75
N ARG A 136 18.50 -35.93 75.48
CA ARG A 136 19.29 -37.11 75.12
C ARG A 136 20.66 -37.10 75.81
N GLN A 137 21.37 -35.99 75.76
CA GLN A 137 22.68 -35.84 76.43
C GLN A 137 22.56 -36.02 77.95
N GLN A 138 21.55 -35.43 78.58
CA GLN A 138 21.35 -35.58 80.03
C GLN A 138 20.99 -37.01 80.45
N ILE A 139 20.24 -37.75 79.62
CA ILE A 139 19.94 -39.16 79.86
C ILE A 139 21.20 -40.01 79.72
N GLU A 140 22.00 -39.75 78.68
CA GLU A 140 23.26 -40.45 78.42
C GLU A 140 24.27 -40.23 79.55
N GLU A 141 24.47 -38.99 79.99
CA GLU A 141 25.40 -38.64 81.08
C GLU A 141 24.98 -39.21 82.44
N LYS A 142 23.67 -39.21 82.77
CA LYS A 142 23.19 -39.65 84.09
C LYS A 142 22.99 -41.15 84.21
N TYR A 143 22.66 -41.84 83.12
CA TYR A 143 22.21 -43.23 83.18
C TYR A 143 23.02 -44.17 82.29
N GLY A 144 23.99 -43.67 81.49
CA GLY A 144 24.84 -44.50 80.63
C GLY A 144 24.09 -45.32 79.58
N LEU A 145 22.82 -44.96 79.32
CA LEU A 145 21.92 -45.67 78.43
C LEU A 145 21.69 -44.81 77.19
N VAL A 146 22.16 -45.29 76.04
CA VAL A 146 21.81 -44.74 74.72
C VAL A 146 20.34 -45.10 74.47
N THR A 147 19.43 -44.23 74.90
CA THR A 147 17.99 -44.43 74.66
C THR A 147 17.66 -44.07 73.21
N GLY A 148 17.28 -45.07 72.42
CA GLY A 148 16.56 -44.85 71.16
C GLY A 148 15.11 -44.49 71.47
N ILE A 149 14.80 -43.19 71.48
CA ILE A 149 13.41 -42.69 71.55
C ILE A 149 12.84 -42.76 70.13
N PRO A 150 11.56 -43.16 69.94
CA PRO A 150 10.97 -43.31 68.62
C PRO A 150 11.03 -42.01 67.83
N GLU A 151 11.45 -42.12 66.58
CA GLU A 151 11.43 -41.10 65.55
C GLU A 151 9.99 -40.55 65.48
N ILE A 152 9.83 -39.25 65.78
CA ILE A 152 8.56 -38.56 65.57
C ILE A 152 8.35 -38.62 64.06
N VAL A 153 7.44 -39.49 63.61
CA VAL A 153 7.00 -39.54 62.22
C VAL A 153 6.37 -38.18 61.95
N ALA A 154 7.12 -37.30 61.29
CA ALA A 154 6.58 -36.07 60.73
C ALA A 154 5.49 -36.49 59.75
N GLU A 155 4.23 -36.31 60.12
CA GLU A 155 3.10 -36.49 59.22
C GLU A 155 3.32 -35.58 58.01
N GLU A 156 3.30 -36.20 56.83
CA GLU A 156 3.45 -35.66 55.47
C GLU A 156 3.76 -34.16 55.40
N GLU A 157 5.05 -33.85 55.26
CA GLU A 157 5.52 -32.50 54.92
C GLU A 157 4.70 -31.96 53.75
N PHE A 158 4.00 -30.86 53.97
CA PHE A 158 3.35 -30.08 52.93
C PHE A 158 4.43 -29.41 52.07
N LYS A 159 5.15 -30.20 51.26
CA LYS A 159 6.21 -29.77 50.35
C LYS A 159 5.59 -29.13 49.11
N VAL A 160 4.94 -27.98 49.30
CA VAL A 160 4.81 -27.03 48.20
C VAL A 160 6.15 -26.31 48.11
N ASP A 161 6.81 -26.45 46.96
CA ASP A 161 8.11 -25.83 46.70
C ASP A 161 7.89 -24.32 46.46
N LEU A 162 7.77 -23.57 47.57
CA LEU A 162 7.39 -22.16 47.60
C LEU A 162 8.34 -21.28 46.77
N GLU A 163 9.62 -21.66 46.66
CA GLU A 163 10.60 -20.97 45.81
C GLU A 163 10.24 -21.08 44.32
N LYS A 164 9.82 -22.27 43.86
CA LYS A 164 9.38 -22.46 42.47
C LYS A 164 8.09 -21.70 42.15
N GLU A 165 7.15 -21.64 43.08
CA GLU A 165 5.90 -20.88 42.88
C GLU A 165 6.13 -19.36 42.92
N LEU A 166 7.07 -18.89 43.76
CA LEU A 166 7.52 -17.49 43.76
C LEU A 166 8.22 -17.11 42.45
N GLU A 167 9.08 -17.96 41.91
CA GLU A 167 9.73 -17.73 40.61
C GLU A 167 8.71 -17.71 39.46
N ARG A 168 7.75 -18.64 39.46
CA ARG A 168 6.67 -18.66 38.47
C ARG A 168 5.86 -17.37 38.49
N LEU A 169 5.52 -16.86 39.66
CA LEU A 169 4.72 -15.63 39.80
C LEU A 169 5.52 -14.36 39.54
N LYS A 170 6.80 -14.31 39.90
CA LYS A 170 7.69 -13.21 39.48
C LYS A 170 7.79 -13.15 37.96
N LYS A 171 7.93 -14.30 37.31
CA LYS A 171 7.95 -14.39 35.85
C LYS A 171 6.62 -13.97 35.22
N ILE A 172 5.48 -14.34 35.80
CA ILE A 172 4.16 -13.86 35.34
C ILE A 172 4.05 -12.34 35.51
N LYS A 173 4.51 -11.80 36.65
CA LYS A 173 4.52 -10.36 36.90
C LYS A 173 5.43 -9.60 35.91
N GLU A 174 6.64 -10.09 35.66
CA GLU A 174 7.56 -9.51 34.66
C GLU A 174 6.98 -9.56 33.25
N LEU A 175 6.38 -10.68 32.84
CA LEU A 175 5.73 -10.81 31.53
C LEU A 175 4.52 -9.88 31.37
N LEU A 176 3.84 -9.51 32.46
CA LEU A 176 2.75 -8.54 32.44
C LEU A 176 3.28 -7.09 32.41
N GLU A 177 4.36 -6.78 33.14
CA GLU A 177 5.02 -5.47 33.15
C GLU A 177 5.78 -5.17 31.83
N GLU A 178 6.41 -6.17 31.21
CA GLU A 178 7.09 -6.06 29.92
C GLU A 178 6.09 -5.80 28.77
N ARG A 179 4.88 -6.36 28.88
CA ARG A 179 3.79 -6.14 27.91
C ARG A 179 3.08 -4.79 28.07
N LEU A 180 3.26 -4.11 29.20
CA LEU A 180 2.85 -2.72 29.45
C LEU A 180 3.90 -1.70 29.00
N SER A 181 5.17 -2.10 28.92
CA SER A 181 6.30 -1.24 28.52
C SER A 181 6.68 -1.40 27.04
N GLY A 182 6.22 -2.47 26.38
CA GLY A 182 6.10 -2.50 24.92
C GLY A 182 4.98 -1.54 24.48
N GLU A 183 5.38 -0.48 23.79
CA GLU A 183 4.51 0.58 23.24
C GLU A 183 3.16 0.03 22.77
N LEU A 184 2.11 0.36 23.51
CA LEU A 184 0.76 0.32 22.97
C LEU A 184 0.77 1.20 21.71
N PRO A 185 0.23 0.72 20.58
CA PRO A 185 0.14 1.55 19.39
C PRO A 185 -0.57 2.85 19.74
N GLU A 186 0.14 3.96 19.70
CA GLU A 186 -0.48 5.28 19.68
C GLU A 186 -1.42 5.27 18.50
N TRP A 187 -2.72 5.34 18.77
CA TRP A 187 -3.68 5.60 17.72
C TRP A 187 -3.28 6.92 17.07
N PRO A 188 -3.16 6.98 15.73
CA PRO A 188 -3.09 8.26 15.08
C PRO A 188 -4.39 8.99 15.42
N GLU A 189 -4.28 10.03 16.25
CA GLU A 189 -5.28 11.07 16.30
C GLU A 189 -5.34 11.66 14.89
N LEU A 190 -6.23 11.12 14.06
CA LEU A 190 -6.74 11.76 12.87
C LEU A 190 -7.37 13.06 13.36
N LYS A 191 -6.55 14.11 13.45
CA LYS A 191 -7.00 15.49 13.38
C LYS A 191 -7.75 15.57 12.07
N VAL A 192 -9.07 15.45 12.16
CA VAL A 192 -10.00 15.92 11.17
C VAL A 192 -9.68 17.40 10.99
N LYS A 193 -8.80 17.72 10.04
CA LYS A 193 -8.73 19.06 9.47
C LYS A 193 -10.08 19.22 8.78
N GLU A 194 -10.99 19.90 9.47
CA GLU A 194 -12.18 20.46 8.86
C GLU A 194 -11.72 21.28 7.65
N GLU A 195 -11.92 20.72 6.47
CA GLU A 195 -11.80 21.40 5.19
C GLU A 195 -12.99 22.37 5.09
N LYS A 196 -12.85 23.56 5.68
CA LYS A 196 -13.75 24.69 5.43
C LYS A 196 -13.19 25.53 4.30
N VAL A 197 -13.82 25.34 3.14
CA VAL A 197 -13.70 26.20 1.96
C VAL A 197 -14.14 27.63 2.32
N SER A 198 -13.21 28.58 2.14
CA SER A 198 -13.35 29.92 1.54
C SER A 198 -12.59 31.01 2.32
N GLU A 199 -11.42 31.37 1.78
CA GLU A 199 -10.67 32.60 2.05
C GLU A 199 -11.45 33.87 1.59
N PRO A 200 -11.09 35.13 1.94
CA PRO A 200 -9.71 35.62 2.12
C PRO A 200 -9.43 36.66 3.24
N ALA A 201 -8.13 36.83 3.52
CA ALA A 201 -7.55 37.88 4.36
C ALA A 201 -7.48 39.26 3.67
N PRO A 202 -7.31 40.35 4.43
CA PRO A 202 -6.03 41.09 4.39
C PRO A 202 -5.55 41.49 5.81
N VAL A 203 -4.29 41.37 6.21
CA VAL A 203 -3.00 41.97 5.78
C VAL A 203 -2.62 43.22 6.61
N ILE A 204 -1.66 42.99 7.53
CA ILE A 204 -0.39 43.69 7.86
C ILE A 204 -0.50 45.17 8.34
N GLU A 205 0.04 45.55 9.51
CA GLU A 205 1.43 45.98 9.84
C GLU A 205 1.47 46.31 11.35
N GLU A 206 2.56 46.46 12.12
CA GLU A 206 3.98 46.09 12.14
C GLU A 206 4.49 46.60 13.54
N LYS A 207 5.43 45.87 14.17
CA LYS A 207 6.47 46.33 15.14
C LYS A 207 6.17 46.77 16.60
N ALA A 208 6.86 46.07 17.51
CA ALA A 208 7.85 46.55 18.51
C ALA A 208 7.61 46.18 20.00
N GLU A 209 8.51 45.30 20.47
CA GLU A 209 9.21 45.20 21.78
C GLU A 209 8.52 45.12 23.17
N GLU A 210 9.15 44.26 23.98
CA GLU A 210 9.23 44.11 25.45
C GLU A 210 8.21 43.25 26.25
N LYS A 211 8.79 42.36 27.08
CA LYS A 211 8.23 41.44 28.11
C LYS A 211 7.87 42.23 29.41
N PRO A 212 7.35 41.61 30.50
CA PRO A 212 6.50 40.40 30.71
C PRO A 212 5.28 40.65 31.66
N ALA A 213 4.47 39.59 31.86
CA ALA A 213 3.75 39.18 33.09
C ALA A 213 2.19 39.10 33.08
N GLU A 214 1.73 37.89 33.44
CA GLU A 214 0.51 37.47 34.18
C GLU A 214 -0.94 37.78 33.74
N SER A 215 -1.63 36.67 33.41
CA SER A 215 -2.95 36.21 33.92
C SER A 215 -4.30 36.63 33.30
N ARG A 216 -5.10 35.57 33.01
CA ARG A 216 -6.57 35.37 33.17
C ARG A 216 -7.60 35.78 32.08
N GLU A 217 -8.23 34.72 31.52
CA GLU A 217 -9.65 34.42 31.17
C GLU A 217 -10.65 35.48 30.59
N ILE A 218 -11.56 34.96 29.71
CA ILE A 218 -13.01 35.25 29.51
C ILE A 218 -13.48 35.90 28.15
N PHE A 219 -14.29 35.11 27.41
CA PHE A 219 -15.47 35.35 26.52
C PHE A 219 -15.54 36.40 25.36
N ALA A 220 -15.83 35.84 24.16
CA ALA A 220 -16.97 36.05 23.22
C ALA A 220 -17.32 37.39 22.51
N GLY A 221 -17.38 37.33 21.16
CA GLY A 221 -18.20 38.11 20.17
C GLY A 221 -17.78 39.57 19.92
N PRO A 222 -18.16 40.29 18.81
CA PRO A 222 -19.31 40.08 17.90
C PRO A 222 -19.16 40.54 16.39
N GLU A 223 -20.19 40.24 15.59
CA GLU A 223 -20.98 41.02 14.57
C GLU A 223 -20.37 42.05 13.55
N LEU A 224 -20.91 41.99 12.32
CA LEU A 224 -20.57 42.68 11.06
C LEU A 224 -21.36 44.00 10.82
N GLU A 225 -20.77 44.99 10.12
CA GLU A 225 -21.54 46.03 9.40
C GLU A 225 -20.80 46.63 8.16
N VAL A 226 -21.05 46.02 7.00
CA VAL A 226 -21.53 46.53 5.68
C VAL A 226 -21.26 47.98 5.16
N ARG A 227 -20.66 48.05 3.93
CA ARG A 227 -20.87 48.97 2.75
C ARG A 227 -20.10 50.33 2.62
N PRO A 228 -19.98 50.94 1.39
CA PRO A 228 -19.47 50.50 0.07
C PRO A 228 -18.64 51.63 -0.64
N PRO A 229 -18.65 51.81 -1.99
CA PRO A 229 -17.59 51.44 -2.93
C PRO A 229 -16.95 52.67 -3.63
N GLU A 230 -15.88 52.48 -4.43
CA GLU A 230 -15.82 52.94 -5.84
C GLU A 230 -14.46 52.66 -6.52
N ARG A 231 -14.57 52.18 -7.77
CA ARG A 231 -13.68 52.33 -8.95
C ARG A 231 -12.53 51.34 -9.21
N GLU A 232 -12.83 50.43 -10.15
CA GLU A 232 -11.96 49.90 -11.24
C GLU A 232 -11.32 51.04 -12.07
N PRO A 233 -10.24 50.83 -12.89
CA PRO A 233 -10.00 49.60 -13.68
C PRO A 233 -8.53 49.18 -13.94
N GLU A 234 -8.41 48.12 -14.77
CA GLU A 234 -7.28 47.73 -15.66
C GLU A 234 -6.24 46.69 -15.19
N ILE A 235 -6.66 45.43 -15.30
CA ILE A 235 -6.03 44.26 -15.97
C ILE A 235 -4.55 44.38 -16.40
N THR A 236 -3.68 43.60 -15.75
CA THR A 236 -2.61 42.79 -16.37
C THR A 236 -2.40 41.52 -15.54
N PRO A 237 -2.37 40.29 -16.13
CA PRO A 237 -2.12 39.07 -15.38
C PRO A 237 -0.63 38.69 -15.44
N SER A 238 0.01 38.61 -14.27
CA SER A 238 1.24 37.81 -14.08
C SER A 238 0.85 36.45 -13.51
N ALA A 239 1.20 35.41 -14.25
CA ALA A 239 1.03 34.01 -13.92
C ALA A 239 2.34 33.45 -13.33
N GLU A 240 2.19 32.68 -12.26
CA GLU A 240 3.16 31.75 -11.65
C GLU A 240 2.27 30.92 -10.68
N ILE A 241 2.22 29.58 -10.60
CA ILE A 241 3.04 28.45 -11.06
C ILE A 241 2.08 27.24 -11.17
N ALA A 242 2.01 26.62 -12.35
CA ALA A 242 1.48 25.27 -12.53
C ALA A 242 2.12 24.67 -13.78
N GLU A 243 3.17 23.87 -13.62
CA GLU A 243 3.75 23.03 -14.68
C GLU A 243 3.94 21.63 -14.07
N THR A 244 3.03 20.68 -14.29
CA THR A 244 2.98 19.79 -15.47
C THR A 244 4.34 19.58 -16.13
N PHE A 245 5.12 18.64 -15.59
CA PHE A 245 6.22 18.04 -16.34
C PHE A 245 5.66 17.18 -17.47
N THR A 246 5.42 17.83 -18.61
CA THR A 246 5.54 17.21 -19.92
C THR A 246 7.02 17.25 -20.26
N PHE A 247 7.65 16.10 -20.54
CA PHE A 247 9.03 16.05 -20.99
C PHE A 247 9.10 15.30 -22.31
N GLU A 248 9.39 16.06 -23.37
CA GLU A 248 9.80 15.54 -24.67
C GLU A 248 11.18 14.88 -24.57
N PRO A 249 11.45 13.76 -25.26
CA PRO A 249 12.78 13.17 -25.23
C PRO A 249 13.73 13.95 -26.15
N ASP A 250 14.74 14.58 -25.55
CA ASP A 250 15.91 15.10 -26.24
C ASP A 250 16.79 13.93 -26.75
N LEU A 251 16.53 13.51 -27.98
CA LEU A 251 17.39 12.59 -28.72
C LEU A 251 18.55 13.38 -29.33
N SER A 252 19.61 13.58 -28.56
CA SER A 252 20.88 14.09 -29.07
C SER A 252 22.05 13.18 -28.67
N ILE A 253 22.11 12.01 -29.31
CA ILE A 253 23.34 11.22 -29.37
C ILE A 253 24.07 11.63 -30.66
N LYS A 254 25.17 12.36 -30.48
CA LYS A 254 26.17 12.62 -31.54
C LYS A 254 26.70 11.30 -32.10
N ALA A 255 26.36 11.03 -33.35
CA ALA A 255 27.02 10.01 -34.16
C ALA A 255 28.47 10.44 -34.51
N PRO A 256 29.44 9.51 -34.52
CA PRO A 256 30.46 9.49 -35.53
C PRO A 256 30.03 8.53 -36.65
N ALA A 257 29.94 9.09 -37.85
CA ALA A 257 29.69 8.35 -39.08
C ALA A 257 30.79 7.30 -39.32
N ALA A 258 30.37 6.05 -39.44
CA ALA A 258 31.09 5.03 -40.19
C ALA A 258 30.03 4.25 -40.99
N GLU A 259 30.08 4.42 -42.31
CA GLU A 259 29.28 3.67 -43.26
C GLU A 259 29.68 2.19 -43.22
N THR A 260 28.72 1.31 -42.94
CA THR A 260 28.75 -0.08 -43.38
C THR A 260 27.37 -0.46 -43.92
N PRO A 261 27.29 -1.25 -45.00
CA PRO A 261 26.11 -1.33 -45.85
C PRO A 261 24.99 -2.11 -45.16
N ALA A 262 23.76 -1.68 -45.46
CA ALA A 262 22.52 -2.33 -45.07
C ALA A 262 22.46 -3.80 -45.54
N GLU A 263 22.72 -4.70 -44.60
CA GLU A 263 22.19 -6.07 -44.58
C GLU A 263 21.46 -6.25 -43.25
N GLU A 264 20.38 -5.49 -43.03
CA GLU A 264 19.48 -5.80 -41.91
C GLU A 264 18.63 -7.01 -42.31
N MET A 265 19.14 -8.20 -42.00
CA MET A 265 18.25 -9.32 -41.68
C MET A 265 17.26 -8.79 -40.64
N VAL A 266 15.97 -8.86 -40.94
CA VAL A 266 14.92 -8.64 -39.95
C VAL A 266 15.08 -9.78 -38.93
N GLU A 267 15.91 -9.57 -37.91
CA GLU A 267 16.05 -10.51 -36.80
C GLU A 267 14.66 -10.67 -36.18
N THR A 268 14.11 -11.88 -36.29
CA THR A 268 12.79 -12.18 -35.76
C THR A 268 12.88 -12.22 -34.24
N PHE A 269 11.79 -11.88 -33.53
CA PHE A 269 11.71 -12.05 -32.06
C PHE A 269 12.25 -13.42 -31.60
N GLN A 270 11.91 -14.47 -32.36
CA GLN A 270 12.35 -15.84 -32.10
C GLN A 270 13.88 -16.00 -32.15
N ASP A 271 14.54 -15.38 -33.12
CA ASP A 271 15.99 -15.51 -33.32
C ASP A 271 16.76 -14.82 -32.16
N ILE A 272 16.26 -13.64 -31.75
CA ILE A 272 16.82 -12.87 -30.64
C ILE A 272 16.61 -13.61 -29.31
N TYR A 273 15.41 -14.16 -29.11
CA TYR A 273 15.06 -14.90 -27.90
C TYR A 273 15.89 -16.18 -27.75
N GLU A 274 16.00 -17.01 -28.80
CA GLU A 274 16.81 -18.23 -28.78
C GLU A 274 18.29 -17.94 -28.52
N ARG A 275 18.81 -16.85 -29.08
CA ARG A 275 20.20 -16.41 -28.84
C ARG A 275 20.41 -16.02 -27.38
N LEU A 276 19.46 -15.30 -26.76
CA LEU A 276 19.55 -14.88 -25.36
C LEU A 276 19.41 -16.08 -24.39
N GLU A 277 18.49 -17.00 -24.65
CA GLU A 277 18.31 -18.23 -23.85
C GLU A 277 19.60 -19.07 -23.75
N GLY A 278 20.42 -19.10 -24.80
CA GLY A 278 21.73 -19.77 -24.77
C GLY A 278 22.68 -19.26 -23.68
N TYR A 279 22.51 -18.00 -23.27
CA TYR A 279 23.29 -17.34 -22.22
C TYR A 279 22.62 -17.39 -20.84
N ARG A 280 21.38 -17.89 -20.72
CA ARG A 280 20.68 -17.98 -19.43
C ARG A 280 21.34 -19.03 -18.54
N ARG A 281 21.56 -18.66 -17.28
CA ARG A 281 22.09 -19.48 -16.21
C ARG A 281 21.24 -19.25 -14.95
N VAL A 282 21.30 -20.20 -14.03
CA VAL A 282 20.58 -20.14 -12.76
C VAL A 282 21.61 -20.23 -11.65
N HIS A 283 21.57 -19.26 -10.73
CA HIS A 283 22.33 -19.28 -9.50
C HIS A 283 21.42 -19.85 -8.42
N SER A 284 21.79 -21.01 -7.85
CA SER A 284 21.01 -21.65 -6.80
C SER A 284 21.84 -21.69 -5.52
N GLU A 285 21.38 -20.95 -4.52
CA GLU A 285 21.88 -21.02 -3.14
C GLU A 285 20.72 -21.28 -2.18
N ASN A 286 21.03 -21.49 -0.89
CA ASN A 286 20.03 -21.69 0.18
C ASN A 286 18.97 -20.58 0.27
N GLU A 287 19.18 -19.43 -0.38
CA GLU A 287 18.30 -18.26 -0.39
C GLU A 287 17.38 -18.18 -1.62
N GLY A 288 17.41 -19.19 -2.51
CA GLY A 288 16.54 -19.32 -3.67
C GLY A 288 17.28 -19.33 -5.00
N GLU A 289 16.56 -19.58 -6.09
CA GLU A 289 17.10 -19.59 -7.46
C GLU A 289 16.99 -18.19 -8.08
N VAL A 290 18.10 -17.68 -8.63
CA VAL A 290 18.15 -16.39 -9.36
C VAL A 290 18.59 -16.67 -10.79
N SER A 291 17.74 -16.30 -11.75
CA SER A 291 18.08 -16.40 -13.17
C SER A 291 18.89 -15.18 -13.63
N TYR A 292 19.91 -15.43 -14.45
CA TYR A 292 20.78 -14.40 -15.00
C TYR A 292 21.30 -14.81 -16.37
N PHE A 293 21.83 -13.84 -17.12
CA PHE A 293 22.51 -14.06 -18.39
C PHE A 293 24.02 -13.84 -18.20
N GLU A 294 24.84 -14.76 -18.70
CA GLU A 294 26.29 -14.70 -18.57
C GLU A 294 26.98 -14.82 -19.92
N LYS A 295 27.86 -13.86 -20.23
CA LYS A 295 28.80 -13.95 -21.34
C LYS A 295 30.13 -13.31 -20.94
N GLY A 296 31.17 -14.14 -20.82
CA GLY A 296 32.50 -13.67 -20.42
C GLY A 296 32.50 -13.19 -18.96
N GLU A 297 32.86 -11.93 -18.73
CA GLU A 297 32.84 -11.30 -17.40
C GLU A 297 31.52 -10.58 -17.09
N THR A 298 30.64 -10.40 -18.08
CA THR A 298 29.37 -9.71 -17.91
C THR A 298 28.29 -10.66 -17.41
N ARG A 299 27.67 -10.31 -16.28
CA ARG A 299 26.56 -11.06 -15.66
C ARG A 299 25.37 -10.13 -15.42
N ILE A 300 24.28 -10.36 -16.14
CA ILE A 300 23.08 -9.53 -16.06
C ILE A 300 21.96 -10.32 -15.41
N ILE A 301 21.36 -9.81 -14.34
CA ILE A 301 20.21 -10.45 -13.70
C ILE A 301 19.00 -10.40 -14.64
N ASP A 302 18.28 -11.51 -14.74
CA ASP A 302 17.04 -11.58 -15.50
C ASP A 302 15.94 -10.84 -14.72
N ALA A 303 15.74 -9.57 -15.07
CA ALA A 303 14.76 -8.71 -14.41
C ALA A 303 13.32 -9.17 -14.66
N GLU A 304 13.03 -9.84 -15.78
CA GLU A 304 11.70 -10.41 -16.03
C GLU A 304 11.44 -11.59 -15.09
N ALA A 305 12.42 -12.48 -14.92
CA ALA A 305 12.32 -13.58 -13.96
C ALA A 305 12.18 -13.08 -12.51
N LEU A 306 12.93 -12.02 -12.13
CA LEU A 306 12.80 -11.38 -10.82
C LEU A 306 11.38 -10.86 -10.57
N ILE A 307 10.82 -10.09 -11.50
CA ILE A 307 9.46 -9.56 -11.39
C ILE A 307 8.42 -10.70 -11.37
N ALA A 308 8.65 -11.75 -12.16
CA ALA A 308 7.80 -12.94 -12.14
C ALA A 308 7.79 -13.62 -10.76
N THR A 309 8.96 -13.86 -10.15
CA THR A 309 9.06 -14.44 -8.80
C THR A 309 8.38 -13.55 -7.74
N MET A 310 8.57 -12.23 -7.81
CA MET A 310 7.88 -11.30 -6.90
C MET A 310 6.36 -11.43 -7.02
N ASN A 311 5.84 -11.47 -8.25
CA ASN A 311 4.41 -11.61 -8.52
C ASN A 311 3.87 -12.97 -8.11
N GLU A 312 4.59 -14.07 -8.35
CA GLU A 312 4.19 -15.41 -7.95
C GLU A 312 4.03 -15.55 -6.44
N THR A 313 4.97 -15.00 -5.66
CA THR A 313 4.88 -15.00 -4.20
C THR A 313 3.69 -14.19 -3.70
N LEU A 314 3.39 -13.04 -4.34
CA LEU A 314 2.18 -12.28 -4.01
C LEU A 314 0.89 -13.02 -4.34
N GLU A 315 0.79 -13.65 -5.52
CA GLU A 315 -0.38 -14.43 -5.90
C GLU A 315 -0.58 -15.63 -4.98
N ALA A 316 0.50 -16.26 -4.50
CA ALA A 316 0.43 -17.28 -3.47
C ALA A 316 -0.16 -16.72 -2.16
N SER A 317 0.31 -15.56 -1.70
CA SER A 317 -0.23 -14.87 -0.52
C SER A 317 -1.69 -14.45 -0.68
N LYS A 318 -2.10 -13.90 -1.83
CA LYS A 318 -3.52 -13.57 -2.11
C LYS A 318 -4.43 -14.78 -2.02
N ARG A 319 -4.00 -15.94 -2.53
CA ARG A 319 -4.74 -17.20 -2.40
C ARG A 319 -4.87 -17.64 -0.93
N LEU A 320 -3.86 -17.37 -0.10
CA LEU A 320 -3.91 -17.64 1.33
C LEU A 320 -4.90 -16.70 2.03
N TYR A 321 -4.93 -15.41 1.68
CA TYR A 321 -5.95 -14.47 2.15
C TYR A 321 -7.37 -14.88 1.76
N GLN A 322 -7.58 -15.34 0.52
CA GLN A 322 -8.88 -15.88 0.09
C GLN A 322 -9.28 -17.11 0.92
N LYS A 323 -8.34 -18.00 1.23
CA LYS A 323 -8.59 -19.15 2.13
C LYS A 323 -8.87 -18.69 3.56
N LEU A 324 -8.18 -17.66 4.05
CA LEU A 324 -8.37 -17.08 5.38
C LEU A 324 -9.82 -16.57 5.55
N ALA A 325 -10.34 -15.89 4.52
CA ALA A 325 -11.71 -15.36 4.50
C ALA A 325 -12.80 -16.44 4.44
N GLN A 326 -12.48 -17.64 3.92
CA GLN A 326 -13.43 -18.76 3.78
C GLN A 326 -13.41 -19.72 4.98
N THR A 327 -12.49 -19.53 5.92
CA THR A 327 -12.26 -20.47 7.01
C THR A 327 -12.81 -19.89 8.31
N ASP A 328 -13.56 -20.69 9.07
CA ASP A 328 -14.11 -20.28 10.39
C ASP A 328 -13.31 -20.84 11.58
N SER A 329 -12.31 -21.69 11.30
CA SER A 329 -11.50 -22.39 12.30
C SER A 329 -10.33 -21.52 12.77
N PRO A 330 -10.24 -21.16 14.06
CA PRO A 330 -9.13 -20.36 14.59
C PRO A 330 -7.76 -21.03 14.45
N LYS A 331 -7.73 -22.38 14.46
CA LYS A 331 -6.52 -23.16 14.24
C LYS A 331 -6.02 -23.00 12.81
N ASP A 332 -6.93 -23.05 11.84
CA ASP A 332 -6.57 -22.93 10.44
C ASP A 332 -6.23 -21.47 10.10
N HIS A 333 -6.88 -20.48 10.73
CA HIS A 333 -6.45 -19.08 10.67
C HIS A 333 -4.99 -18.91 11.11
N PHE A 334 -4.58 -19.56 12.21
CA PHE A 334 -3.18 -19.51 12.65
C PHE A 334 -2.22 -20.08 11.61
N PHE A 335 -2.49 -21.27 11.07
CA PHE A 335 -1.61 -21.88 10.05
C PHE A 335 -1.57 -21.09 8.75
N ILE A 336 -2.71 -20.55 8.30
CA ILE A 336 -2.74 -19.72 7.10
C ILE A 336 -1.95 -18.43 7.31
N LYS A 337 -2.09 -17.76 8.46
CA LYS A 337 -1.27 -16.57 8.79
C LYS A 337 0.22 -16.89 8.86
N GLN A 338 0.59 -18.04 9.44
CA GLN A 338 1.99 -18.49 9.43
C GLN A 338 2.49 -18.77 8.01
N GLU A 339 1.67 -19.34 7.14
CA GLU A 339 2.04 -19.56 5.74
C GLU A 339 2.19 -18.23 4.98
N ILE A 340 1.36 -17.22 5.26
CA ILE A 340 1.51 -15.89 4.66
C ILE A 340 2.84 -15.24 5.09
N ILE A 341 3.19 -15.34 6.38
CA ILE A 341 4.50 -14.89 6.90
C ILE A 341 5.65 -15.69 6.25
N ASN A 342 5.45 -16.97 5.98
CA ASN A 342 6.42 -17.79 5.25
C ASN A 342 6.60 -17.30 3.79
N GLN A 343 5.54 -16.91 3.09
CA GLN A 343 5.63 -16.30 1.76
C GLN A 343 6.40 -14.98 1.79
N GLN A 344 6.14 -14.12 2.78
CA GLN A 344 6.90 -12.89 3.00
C GLN A 344 8.41 -13.19 3.16
N GLU A 345 8.74 -14.19 3.98
CA GLU A 345 10.13 -14.60 4.25
C GLU A 345 10.81 -15.18 3.00
N ILE A 346 10.09 -15.92 2.17
CA ILE A 346 10.58 -16.43 0.89
C ILE A 346 10.97 -15.26 -0.03
N LEU A 347 10.09 -14.26 -0.17
CA LEU A 347 10.37 -13.09 -0.99
C LEU A 347 11.55 -12.28 -0.45
N ARG A 348 11.61 -12.09 0.87
CA ARG A 348 12.70 -11.39 1.55
C ARG A 348 14.05 -12.05 1.28
N LYS A 349 14.14 -13.37 1.39
CA LYS A 349 15.36 -14.15 1.08
C LYS A 349 15.77 -14.00 -0.38
N HIS A 350 14.80 -14.11 -1.29
CA HIS A 350 15.06 -13.98 -2.73
C HIS A 350 15.62 -12.59 -3.10
N LEU A 351 15.00 -11.52 -2.59
CA LEU A 351 15.49 -10.16 -2.83
C LEU A 351 16.86 -9.91 -2.20
N LEU A 352 17.09 -10.41 -0.99
CA LEU A 352 18.40 -10.33 -0.34
C LEU A 352 19.48 -11.04 -1.17
N HIS A 353 19.17 -12.21 -1.73
CA HIS A 353 20.08 -12.96 -2.60
C HIS A 353 20.43 -12.15 -3.86
N VAL A 354 19.43 -11.59 -4.54
CA VAL A 354 19.62 -10.73 -5.72
C VAL A 354 20.50 -9.51 -5.38
N ILE A 355 20.25 -8.85 -4.25
CA ILE A 355 21.05 -7.70 -3.80
C ILE A 355 22.51 -8.11 -3.52
N LYS A 356 22.73 -9.27 -2.87
CA LYS A 356 24.09 -9.79 -2.62
C LYS A 356 24.83 -10.08 -3.92
N LEU A 357 24.18 -10.65 -4.92
CA LEU A 357 24.77 -10.90 -6.23
C LEU A 357 25.20 -9.57 -6.88
N CYS A 358 24.36 -8.54 -6.81
CA CYS A 358 24.69 -7.22 -7.33
C CYS A 358 25.86 -6.55 -6.60
N GLU A 359 25.91 -6.63 -5.26
CA GLU A 359 26.90 -5.90 -4.47
C GLU A 359 28.24 -6.63 -4.32
N LYS A 360 28.23 -7.96 -4.23
CA LYS A 360 29.41 -8.76 -3.89
C LYS A 360 30.01 -9.49 -5.08
N GLU A 361 29.18 -9.92 -6.02
CA GLU A 361 29.60 -10.78 -7.12
C GLU A 361 29.63 -10.06 -8.48
N GLY A 362 29.32 -8.76 -8.49
CA GLY A 362 29.43 -7.90 -9.67
C GLY A 362 28.32 -8.10 -10.70
N PHE A 363 27.18 -8.67 -10.30
CA PHE A 363 26.02 -8.78 -11.17
C PHE A 363 25.40 -7.39 -11.39
N ILE A 364 24.83 -7.16 -12.57
CA ILE A 364 24.16 -5.90 -12.91
C ILE A 364 22.70 -6.14 -13.25
N LEU A 365 21.84 -5.19 -12.91
CA LEU A 365 20.47 -5.13 -13.42
C LEU A 365 20.48 -4.48 -14.81
N PRO A 366 19.59 -4.89 -15.73
CA PRO A 366 19.58 -4.40 -17.10
C PRO A 366 19.51 -2.87 -17.17
N ALA A 367 20.39 -2.27 -17.99
CA ALA A 367 20.48 -0.83 -18.15
C ALA A 367 19.14 -0.21 -18.60
N VAL A 368 18.43 -0.88 -19.50
CA VAL A 368 17.13 -0.44 -20.03
C VAL A 368 16.09 -0.29 -18.92
N THR A 369 16.14 -1.14 -17.89
CA THR A 369 15.13 -1.18 -16.83
C THR A 369 15.53 -0.43 -15.57
N GLN A 370 16.70 0.21 -15.51
CA GLN A 370 17.19 0.85 -14.28
C GLN A 370 16.30 1.96 -13.72
N ASN A 371 15.52 2.63 -14.58
CA ASN A 371 14.56 3.63 -14.14
C ASN A 371 13.37 3.03 -13.37
N VAL A 372 13.14 1.73 -13.52
CA VAL A 372 12.02 1.00 -12.90
C VAL A 372 12.53 0.01 -11.87
N VAL A 373 13.51 -0.83 -12.21
CA VAL A 373 14.12 -1.85 -11.34
C VAL A 373 15.60 -1.55 -11.19
N ASN A 374 16.00 -1.11 -9.99
CA ASN A 374 17.39 -0.86 -9.63
C ASN A 374 17.68 -1.31 -8.19
N THR A 375 18.95 -1.36 -7.83
CA THR A 375 19.39 -1.84 -6.51
C THR A 375 18.85 -1.02 -5.34
N SER A 376 18.58 0.28 -5.53
CA SER A 376 17.95 1.11 -4.48
C SER A 376 16.53 0.65 -4.22
N LEU A 377 15.73 0.49 -5.27
CA LEU A 377 14.36 0.01 -5.16
C LEU A 377 14.29 -1.37 -4.51
N LEU A 378 15.19 -2.30 -4.89
CA LEU A 378 15.21 -3.63 -4.29
C LEU A 378 15.53 -3.58 -2.78
N LYS A 379 16.38 -2.65 -2.34
CA LYS A 379 16.68 -2.43 -0.93
C LYS A 379 15.50 -1.82 -0.19
N ASP A 380 14.86 -0.81 -0.76
CA ASP A 380 13.67 -0.19 -0.18
C ASP A 380 12.55 -1.23 -0.02
N LEU A 381 12.37 -2.10 -1.01
CA LEU A 381 11.43 -3.20 -0.95
C LEU A 381 11.82 -4.24 0.11
N LEU A 382 13.10 -4.58 0.23
CA LEU A 382 13.61 -5.49 1.28
C LEU A 382 13.38 -4.91 2.68
N GLU A 383 13.57 -3.61 2.85
CA GLU A 383 13.31 -2.90 4.12
C GLU A 383 11.82 -2.95 4.46
N ARG A 384 10.94 -2.64 3.50
CA ARG A 384 9.49 -2.77 3.68
C ARG A 384 9.10 -4.19 4.09
N LEU A 385 9.60 -5.21 3.39
CA LEU A 385 9.39 -6.62 3.75
C LEU A 385 9.95 -7.03 5.11
N SER A 386 10.84 -6.23 5.69
CA SER A 386 11.39 -6.49 7.03
C SER A 386 10.61 -5.81 8.15
N ILE A 387 9.87 -4.74 7.83
CA ILE A 387 9.11 -3.93 8.79
C ILE A 387 7.63 -4.30 8.78
N GLU A 388 7.04 -4.43 7.59
CA GLU A 388 5.62 -4.73 7.39
C GLU A 388 5.29 -6.16 7.83
N ASN A 389 4.05 -6.40 8.25
CA ASN A 389 3.57 -7.72 8.62
C ASN A 389 2.55 -8.22 7.61
N TRP A 390 2.94 -9.15 6.73
CA TRP A 390 2.03 -9.69 5.72
C TRP A 390 0.86 -10.49 6.28
N SER A 391 0.80 -10.78 7.59
CA SER A 391 -0.43 -11.35 8.18
C SER A 391 -1.51 -10.29 8.50
N ASP A 392 -1.16 -9.00 8.40
CA ASP A 392 -2.07 -7.86 8.42
C ASP A 392 -2.47 -7.48 6.98
N GLU A 393 -3.77 -7.32 6.75
CA GLU A 393 -4.33 -7.08 5.42
C GLU A 393 -3.92 -5.72 4.84
N ILE A 394 -3.73 -4.70 5.68
CA ILE A 394 -3.37 -3.34 5.23
C ILE A 394 -1.93 -3.34 4.73
N ASP A 395 -1.03 -3.91 5.52
CA ASP A 395 0.39 -4.05 5.16
C ASP A 395 0.54 -4.87 3.87
N PHE A 396 -0.16 -6.01 3.78
CA PHE A 396 -0.12 -6.85 2.58
C PHE A 396 -0.68 -6.15 1.34
N GLN A 397 -1.78 -5.40 1.47
CA GLN A 397 -2.37 -4.68 0.36
C GLN A 397 -1.42 -3.58 -0.15
N ALA A 398 -0.79 -2.82 0.75
CA ALA A 398 0.13 -1.74 0.40
C ALA A 398 1.37 -2.22 -0.37
N ILE A 399 1.89 -3.41 -0.06
CA ILE A 399 3.01 -3.99 -0.82
C ILE A 399 2.55 -4.70 -2.10
N SER A 400 1.35 -5.30 -2.09
CA SER A 400 0.75 -5.90 -3.29
C SER A 400 0.56 -4.83 -4.37
N GLU A 401 -0.05 -3.69 -4.04
CA GLU A 401 -0.26 -2.58 -4.96
C GLU A 401 1.07 -2.02 -5.49
N PHE A 402 2.07 -1.91 -4.63
CA PHE A 402 3.40 -1.44 -5.03
C PHE A 402 4.07 -2.36 -6.05
N ILE A 403 4.08 -3.68 -5.80
CA ILE A 403 4.70 -4.65 -6.72
C ILE A 403 3.87 -4.79 -8.01
N GLU A 404 2.55 -4.66 -7.95
CA GLU A 404 1.70 -4.62 -9.15
C GLU A 404 2.02 -3.39 -10.01
N ALA A 405 2.12 -2.20 -9.42
CA ALA A 405 2.52 -1.00 -10.12
C ALA A 405 3.94 -1.12 -10.71
N LEU A 406 4.87 -1.73 -9.96
CA LEU A 406 6.22 -2.01 -10.43
C LEU A 406 6.19 -2.92 -11.67
N LYS A 407 5.41 -4.00 -11.62
CA LYS A 407 5.22 -4.94 -12.73
C LYS A 407 4.62 -4.25 -13.95
N GLU A 408 3.57 -3.45 -13.78
CA GLU A 408 2.95 -2.71 -14.88
C GLU A 408 3.92 -1.74 -15.54
N ASN A 409 4.67 -0.96 -14.73
CA ASN A 409 5.70 -0.06 -15.23
C ASN A 409 6.82 -0.80 -15.96
N PHE A 410 7.22 -1.97 -15.46
CA PHE A 410 8.22 -2.82 -16.09
C PHE A 410 7.74 -3.32 -17.46
N TYR A 411 6.56 -3.95 -17.53
CA TYR A 411 6.01 -4.47 -18.78
C TYR A 411 5.69 -3.38 -19.80
N ARG A 412 5.30 -2.18 -19.36
CA ARG A 412 5.13 -1.01 -20.23
C ARG A 412 6.44 -0.59 -20.88
N LEU A 413 7.56 -0.69 -20.16
CA LEU A 413 8.88 -0.31 -20.66
C LEU A 413 9.46 -1.34 -21.63
N ILE A 414 9.26 -2.63 -21.35
CA ILE A 414 9.80 -3.71 -22.18
C ILE A 414 8.90 -4.07 -23.38
N THR A 415 7.73 -3.44 -23.52
CA THR A 415 6.84 -3.63 -24.67
C THR A 415 7.12 -2.59 -25.75
N PRO A 416 7.45 -2.98 -27.00
CA PRO A 416 7.48 -4.34 -27.54
C PRO A 416 8.72 -5.16 -27.10
N PRO A 417 8.57 -6.47 -26.77
CA PRO A 417 9.66 -7.30 -26.19
C PRO A 417 10.96 -7.35 -26.99
N VAL A 418 10.89 -7.19 -28.31
CA VAL A 418 12.04 -7.27 -29.22
C VAL A 418 13.12 -6.23 -28.87
N SER A 419 12.74 -5.00 -28.52
CA SER A 419 13.70 -3.95 -28.20
C SER A 419 14.43 -4.24 -26.88
N TYR A 420 13.72 -4.78 -25.90
CA TYR A 420 14.28 -5.17 -24.62
C TYR A 420 15.28 -6.32 -24.76
N LEU A 421 14.89 -7.42 -25.43
CA LEU A 421 15.77 -8.58 -25.62
C LEU A 421 17.02 -8.21 -26.46
N ARG A 422 16.86 -7.35 -27.48
CA ARG A 422 17.99 -6.84 -28.26
C ARG A 422 18.93 -6.02 -27.38
N ALA A 423 18.41 -5.15 -26.52
CA ALA A 423 19.23 -4.36 -25.62
C ALA A 423 20.01 -5.23 -24.61
N LEU A 424 19.39 -6.30 -24.08
CA LEU A 424 20.09 -7.28 -23.24
C LEU A 424 21.25 -7.96 -23.98
N LEU A 425 21.04 -8.34 -25.25
CA LEU A 425 22.11 -8.91 -26.08
C LEU A 425 23.24 -7.90 -26.34
N VAL A 426 22.93 -6.61 -26.55
CA VAL A 426 23.95 -5.56 -26.69
C VAL A 426 24.74 -5.42 -25.37
N GLU A 427 24.04 -5.38 -24.24
CA GLU A 427 24.64 -5.21 -22.91
C GLU A 427 25.52 -6.40 -22.52
N LEU A 428 25.14 -7.62 -22.91
CA LEU A 428 25.96 -8.84 -22.77
C LEU A 428 27.17 -8.87 -23.72
N GLY A 429 27.29 -7.94 -24.66
CA GLY A 429 28.28 -8.02 -25.76
C GLY A 429 28.02 -9.23 -26.67
N ALA A 430 26.76 -9.65 -26.78
CA ALA A 430 26.28 -10.84 -27.47
C ALA A 430 25.73 -10.59 -28.87
N LEU A 431 25.61 -9.34 -29.30
CA LEU A 431 25.22 -8.93 -30.65
C LEU A 431 26.41 -8.78 -31.60
#